data_AF-A0AAW8RZ22-F1
#
_entry.id   AF-A0AAW8RZ22-F1
#
_cell.length_a   1.000
_cell.length_b   1.000
_cell.length_c   1.000
_cell.angle_alpha   90.00
_cell.angle_beta   90.00
_cell.angle_gamma   90.00
#
_symmetry.space_group_name_H-M   'P 1'
#
loop_
_entity.id
_entity.type
_entity.pdbx_description
1 polymer ?
#
loop_
_entity_poly.entity_id
_entity_poly.type
_entity_poly.pdbx_seq_one_letter_code
_entity_poly.pdbx_strand_id
1 'polypeptide(L)' 'MTYFEYLQQCFNHARDKLPDTYTVDDVAIFVLKTQIHSNPDGDSKEQTLAWFKFFKWIKEEE' A
#
# COMPACT_ATOMS: atom_id res chain seq x y z
N MET A 1 11.89 -8.23 -6.19
CA MET A 1 10.67 -7.73 -5.53
C MET A 1 10.62 -6.23 -5.76
N THR A 2 9.67 -5.78 -6.56
CA THR A 2 9.43 -4.35 -6.82
C THR A 2 8.78 -3.70 -5.62
N TYR A 3 8.89 -2.37 -5.51
CA TYR A 3 8.18 -1.64 -4.45
C TYR A 3 6.66 -1.82 -4.55
N PHE A 4 6.12 -1.99 -5.77
CA PHE A 4 4.70 -2.29 -5.97
C PHE A 4 4.28 -3.66 -5.41
N GLU A 5 5.03 -4.72 -5.69
CA GLU A 5 4.78 -6.06 -5.12
C GLU A 5 4.87 -6.04 -3.59
N TYR A 6 5.78 -5.23 -3.03
CA TYR A 6 5.89 -5.02 -1.59
C TYR A 6 4.64 -4.36 -1.02
N LEU A 7 4.12 -3.30 -1.64
CA LEU A 7 2.88 -2.64 -1.22
C LEU A 7 1.67 -3.58 -1.26
N GLN A 8 1.57 -4.46 -2.27
CA GLN A 8 0.51 -5.48 -2.35
C GLN A 8 0.59 -6.46 -1.17
N GLN A 9 1.79 -6.91 -0.80
CA GLN A 9 1.95 -7.78 0.37
C GLN A 9 1.59 -7.06 1.68
N CYS A 10 2.00 -5.80 1.84
CA CYS A 10 1.61 -5.00 3.00
C CYS A 10 0.09 -4.82 3.10
N PHE A 11 -0.58 -4.61 1.97
CA PHE A 11 -2.03 -4.47 1.92
C PHE A 11 -2.75 -5.76 2.28
N ASN A 12 -2.39 -6.89 1.68
CA ASN A 12 -2.99 -8.18 2.03
C ASN A 12 -2.77 -8.50 3.52
N HIS A 13 -1.56 -8.27 4.02
CA HIS A 13 -1.23 -8.46 5.43
C HIS A 13 -2.04 -7.56 6.37
N ALA A 14 -2.25 -6.29 5.99
CA ALA A 14 -3.07 -5.36 6.75
C ALA A 14 -4.55 -5.75 6.69
N ARG A 15 -5.06 -6.15 5.53
CA ARG A 15 -6.44 -6.62 5.35
C ARG A 15 -6.75 -7.84 6.22
N ASP A 16 -5.84 -8.81 6.28
CA ASP A 16 -6.02 -10.02 7.10
C ASP A 16 -5.97 -9.74 8.61
N LYS A 17 -5.35 -8.62 9.02
CA LYS A 17 -5.17 -8.25 10.44
C LYS A 17 -6.17 -7.22 10.94
N LEU A 18 -6.68 -6.37 10.07
CA LEU A 18 -7.61 -5.31 10.42
C LEU A 18 -9.04 -5.87 10.50
N PRO A 19 -9.91 -5.28 11.33
CA PRO A 19 -11.29 -5.73 11.44
C PRO A 19 -12.03 -5.61 10.11
N ASP A 20 -12.99 -6.52 9.85
CA ASP A 20 -13.83 -6.50 8.63
C ASP A 20 -14.68 -5.22 8.48
N THR A 21 -14.75 -4.39 9.52
CA THR A 21 -15.40 -3.07 9.46
C THR A 21 -14.57 -2.04 8.68
N TYR A 22 -13.29 -2.32 8.41
CA TYR A 22 -12.41 -1.44 7.65
C TYR A 22 -12.66 -1.61 6.15
N THR A 23 -12.85 -0.50 5.45
CA THR A 23 -12.96 -0.49 3.99
C THR A 23 -11.60 -0.70 3.33
N VAL A 24 -11.60 -1.00 2.02
CA VAL A 24 -10.39 -1.06 1.19
C VAL A 24 -9.57 0.23 1.32
N ASP A 25 -10.23 1.39 1.34
CA ASP A 25 -9.57 2.70 1.52
C ASP A 25 -8.95 2.84 2.92
N ASP A 26 -9.61 2.35 3.99
CA ASP A 26 -9.06 2.40 5.35
C ASP A 26 -7.77 1.56 5.46
N VAL A 27 -7.77 0.37 4.86
CA VAL A 27 -6.58 -0.51 4.81
C VAL A 27 -5.47 0.14 3.98
N ALA A 28 -5.79 0.76 2.85
CA ALA A 28 -4.81 1.47 2.03
C ALA A 28 -4.16 2.65 2.76
N ILE A 29 -4.96 3.44 3.51
CA ILE A 29 -4.45 4.53 4.34
C ILE A 29 -3.55 4.01 5.46
N PHE A 30 -3.90 2.86 6.06
CA PHE A 30 -3.06 2.22 7.08
C PHE A 30 -1.69 1.82 6.51
N VAL A 31 -1.66 1.21 5.32
CA VAL A 31 -0.41 0.84 4.62
C VAL A 31 0.40 2.09 4.30
N LEU A 32 -0.24 3.14 3.77
CA LEU A 32 0.43 4.42 3.48
C LEU A 32 1.12 4.99 4.73
N LYS A 33 0.40 5.13 5.84
CA LYS A 33 0.94 5.66 7.11
C LYS A 33 2.10 4.83 7.65
N THR A 34 2.04 3.52 7.48
CA THR A 34 3.07 2.60 7.98
C THR A 34 4.31 2.63 7.12
N GLN A 35 4.15 2.69 5.79
CA GLN A 35 5.27 2.55 4.86
C GLN A 35 5.92 3.86 4.44
N ILE A 36 5.22 5.00 4.53
CA ILE A 36 5.78 6.31 4.17
C ILE A 36 6.99 6.72 5.05
N HIS A 37 7.07 6.20 6.28
CA HIS A 37 8.16 6.49 7.21
C HIS A 37 9.30 5.46 7.14
N SER A 38 9.11 4.34 6.46
CA SER A 38 10.03 3.20 6.50
C SER A 38 11.21 3.32 5.55
N ASN A 39 11.22 4.28 4.62
CA ASN A 39 12.28 4.36 3.62
C ASN A 39 12.62 5.81 3.18
N PRO A 40 13.46 6.53 3.93
CA PRO A 40 13.90 7.88 3.55
C PRO A 40 14.87 7.94 2.35
N ASP A 41 15.44 6.79 1.92
CA ASP A 41 16.59 6.75 0.99
C ASP A 41 16.31 6.10 -0.39
N GLY A 42 15.08 5.65 -0.68
CA GLY A 42 14.78 5.01 -1.97
C GLY A 42 14.48 6.04 -3.07
N ASP A 43 14.92 5.76 -4.30
CA ASP A 43 14.68 6.57 -5.51
C ASP A 43 13.22 7.03 -5.57
N SER A 44 13.01 8.33 -5.29
CA SER A 44 11.69 8.89 -4.99
C SER A 44 10.70 8.70 -6.14
N LYS A 45 11.20 8.50 -7.36
CA LYS A 45 10.40 8.35 -8.58
C LYS A 45 9.80 6.95 -8.70
N GLU A 46 10.58 5.90 -8.43
CA GLU A 46 10.06 4.52 -8.47
C GLU A 46 9.00 4.31 -7.39
N GLN A 47 9.25 4.78 -6.16
CA GLN A 47 8.28 4.68 -5.07
C GLN A 47 7.00 5.45 -5.37
N THR A 48 7.12 6.69 -5.87
CA THR A 48 5.96 7.50 -6.25
C THR A 48 5.12 6.79 -7.32
N LEU A 49 5.78 6.24 -8.36
CA LEU A 49 5.09 5.49 -9.41
C LEU A 49 4.41 4.23 -8.86
N ALA A 50 5.07 3.52 -7.95
CA ALA A 50 4.52 2.32 -7.32
C ALA A 50 3.32 2.64 -6.42
N TRP A 51 3.32 3.77 -5.69
CA TRP A 51 2.14 4.24 -4.96
C TRP A 51 0.98 4.56 -5.90
N PHE A 52 1.21 5.23 -7.03
CA PHE A 52 0.15 5.46 -8.01
C PHE A 52 -0.43 4.16 -8.56
N LYS A 53 0.42 3.19 -8.90
CA LYS A 53 -0.02 1.84 -9.34
C LYS A 53 -0.81 1.13 -8.24
N PHE A 54 -0.38 1.25 -6.99
CA PHE A 54 -1.05 0.68 -5.82
C PHE A 54 -2.47 1.24 -5.63
N PHE A 55 -2.63 2.57 -5.61
CA PHE A 55 -3.95 3.19 -5.45
C PHE A 55 -4.89 2.90 -6.63
N LYS A 56 -4.35 2.73 -7.83
CA LYS A 56 -5.15 2.27 -8.98
C LYS A 56 -5.61 0.82 -8.78
N TRP A 57 -4.69 -0.07 -8.42
CA TRP A 57 -4.95 -1.49 -8.23
C TRP A 57 -6.03 -1.76 -7.17
N ILE A 58 -5.99 -1.10 -6.01
CA ILE A 58 -7.02 -1.29 -4.96
C ILE A 58 -8.42 -0.84 -5.41
N LYS A 59 -8.52 0.15 -6.30
CA LYS A 59 -9.79 0.65 -6.83
C LYS A 59 -10.38 -0.28 -7.90
N GLU A 60 -9.55 -1.13 -8.51
CA GLU A 60 -9.99 -2.20 -9.40
C GLU A 60 -10.38 -3.49 -8.62
N GLU A 61 -10.02 -3.58 -7.33
CA GLU A 61 -10.40 -4.68 -6.43
C GLU A 61 -11.80 -4.50 -5.79
N GLU A 62 -12.39 -3.29 -5.89
CA GLU A 62 -13.73 -2.92 -5.39
C GLU A 62 -14.83 -3.21 -6.42
#